data_AF-A0A7C4K257-F1
#
_entry.id   AF-A0A7C4K257-F1
#
_cell.length_a   1.000
_cell.length_b   1.000
_cell.length_c   1.000
_cell.angle_alpha   90.00
_cell.angle_beta   90.00
_cell.angle_gamma   90.00
#
_symmetry.space_group_name_H-M   'P 1'
#
loop_
_entity.id
_entity.type
_entity.pdbx_description
1 polymer ?
#
loop_
_entity_poly.entity_id
_entity_poly.type
_entity_poly.pdbx_seq_one_letter_code
_entity_poly.pdbx_strand_id
1 'polypeptide(L)'
;MNHYRLPVPGSTLSYRRHRRQFTLQIVLPLLVFALLVLGAGGFLVVSSATAKIRHLADVALIWLMAPLLLMALIVAIVGGIKIYLMARVLKTIPLYTAKGQELFSRLAHGVRSAADRAVVPIFKIHQVLAALQALKRK
;
A
#
# COMPACT_ATOMS: atom_id res chain seq x y z
N MET A 1 -10.02 -22.94 36.94
CA MET A 1 -10.16 -22.52 35.53
C MET A 1 -11.55 -21.92 35.36
N ASN A 2 -11.67 -20.58 35.40
CA ASN A 2 -12.95 -19.89 35.26
C ASN A 2 -13.17 -19.50 33.80
N HIS A 3 -14.20 -20.08 33.17
CA HIS A 3 -14.59 -19.80 31.79
C HIS A 3 -15.47 -18.55 31.73
N TYR A 4 -14.88 -17.39 31.40
CA TYR A 4 -15.65 -16.21 31.03
C TYR A 4 -16.30 -16.43 29.66
N ARG A 5 -17.58 -16.82 29.65
CA ARG A 5 -18.40 -16.84 28.42
C ARG A 5 -18.78 -15.40 28.09
N LEU A 6 -18.15 -14.83 27.05
CA LEU A 6 -18.53 -13.53 26.53
C LEU A 6 -19.97 -13.57 26.00
N PRO A 7 -20.82 -12.57 26.29
CA PRO A 7 -22.18 -12.53 25.76
C PRO A 7 -22.13 -12.44 24.23
N VAL A 8 -22.77 -13.39 23.57
CA VAL A 8 -22.89 -13.45 22.10
C VAL A 8 -23.59 -12.19 21.58
N PRO A 9 -22.93 -11.37 20.74
CA PRO A 9 -23.50 -10.13 20.25
C PRO A 9 -24.77 -10.43 19.43
N GLY A 10 -25.91 -9.88 19.87
CA GLY A 10 -27.20 -10.05 19.18
C GLY A 10 -28.31 -10.72 19.99
N SER A 11 -28.00 -11.39 21.11
CA SER A 11 -28.97 -12.20 21.87
C SER A 11 -29.68 -11.48 23.02
N THR A 12 -29.21 -10.29 23.43
CA THR A 12 -29.77 -9.56 24.59
C THR A 12 -30.86 -8.57 24.18
N LEU A 13 -31.94 -8.48 24.97
CA LEU A 13 -33.05 -7.54 24.74
C LEU A 13 -32.58 -6.08 24.68
N SER A 14 -31.56 -5.71 25.46
CA SER A 14 -30.92 -4.39 25.45
C SER A 14 -30.30 -4.05 24.09
N TYR A 15 -29.68 -5.02 23.42
CA TYR A 15 -29.06 -4.82 22.11
C TYR A 15 -30.09 -4.53 21.01
N ARG A 16 -31.22 -5.25 21.00
CA ARG A 16 -32.31 -5.00 20.04
C ARG A 16 -32.96 -3.63 20.27
N ARG A 17 -33.13 -3.21 21.53
CA ARG A 17 -33.68 -1.90 21.89
C ARG A 17 -32.75 -0.75 21.46
N HIS A 18 -31.44 -0.90 21.66
CA HIS A 18 -30.44 0.08 21.25
C HIS A 18 -30.38 0.25 19.73
N ARG A 19 -30.40 -0.84 18.95
CA ARG A 19 -30.45 -0.75 17.47
C ARG A 19 -31.71 -0.03 16.97
N ARG A 20 -32.87 -0.32 17.55
CA ARG A 20 -34.13 0.36 17.20
C ARG A 20 -34.08 1.86 17.53
N GLN A 21 -33.45 2.24 18.64
CA GLN A 21 -33.25 3.64 19.00
C GLN A 21 -32.30 4.34 18.04
N PHE A 22 -31.17 3.73 17.70
CA PHE A 22 -30.22 4.27 16.72
C PHE A 22 -30.92 4.51 15.36
N THR A 23 -31.68 3.53 14.86
CA THR A 23 -32.39 3.69 13.59
C THR A 23 -33.48 4.77 13.67
N LEU A 24 -34.27 4.83 14.74
CA LEU A 24 -35.36 5.80 14.84
C LEU A 24 -34.90 7.22 15.22
N GLN A 25 -33.83 7.38 15.98
CA GLN A 25 -33.37 8.69 16.45
C GLN A 25 -32.29 9.30 15.55
N ILE A 26 -31.54 8.49 14.82
CA ILE A 26 -30.45 8.97 13.97
C ILE A 26 -30.80 8.76 12.50
N VAL A 27 -31.13 7.53 12.10
CA VAL A 27 -31.35 7.22 10.68
C VAL A 27 -32.65 7.82 10.15
N LEU A 28 -33.75 7.73 10.90
CA LEU A 28 -35.05 8.26 10.49
C LEU A 28 -35.04 9.78 10.25
N PRO A 29 -34.60 10.64 11.20
CA PRO A 29 -34.58 12.08 10.96
C PRO A 29 -33.59 12.48 9.86
N LEU A 30 -32.45 11.79 9.75
CA LEU A 30 -31.49 12.02 8.67
C LEU A 30 -32.10 11.70 7.30
N LEU A 31 -32.81 10.58 7.19
CA LEU A 31 -33.46 10.15 5.96
C LEU A 31 -34.64 11.06 5.58
N VAL A 32 -35.44 11.49 6.56
CA VAL A 32 -36.51 12.47 6.35
C VAL A 32 -35.95 13.80 5.87
N PHE A 33 -34.88 14.30 6.50
CA PHE A 33 -34.23 15.53 6.06
C PHE A 33 -33.66 15.41 4.64
N ALA A 34 -33.00 14.28 4.32
CA ALA A 34 -32.50 14.02 2.98
C ALA A 34 -33.63 14.00 1.93
N LEU A 35 -34.75 13.34 2.22
CA LEU A 35 -35.93 13.34 1.36
C LEU A 35 -36.52 14.73 1.19
N LEU A 36 -36.59 15.53 2.25
CA LEU A 36 -37.08 16.92 2.17
C LEU A 36 -36.19 17.78 1.27
N VAL A 37 -34.87 17.67 1.41
CA VAL A 37 -33.93 18.43 0.57
C VAL A 37 -34.03 18.01 -0.89
N LEU A 38 -34.06 16.70 -1.17
CA LEU A 38 -34.21 16.18 -2.53
C LEU A 38 -35.57 16.54 -3.13
N GLY A 39 -36.64 16.45 -2.35
CA GLY A 39 -37.99 16.81 -2.76
C GLY A 39 -38.13 18.30 -3.04
N ALA A 40 -37.62 19.16 -2.15
CA ALA A 40 -37.62 20.61 -2.35
C ALA A 40 -36.75 21.00 -3.55
N GLY A 41 -35.54 20.42 -3.68
CA GLY A 41 -34.66 20.66 -4.83
C GLY A 41 -35.29 20.23 -6.15
N GLY A 42 -35.87 19.02 -6.20
CA GLY A 42 -36.58 18.51 -7.38
C GLY A 42 -37.81 19.34 -7.72
N PHE A 43 -38.60 19.73 -6.70
CA PHE A 43 -39.73 20.64 -6.87
C PHE A 43 -39.29 21.97 -7.45
N LEU A 44 -38.24 22.58 -6.91
CA LEU A 44 -37.66 23.81 -7.44
C LEU A 44 -37.23 23.61 -8.90
N VAL A 45 -36.53 22.54 -9.25
CA VAL A 45 -36.13 22.31 -10.66
C VAL A 45 -37.35 22.24 -11.60
N VAL A 46 -38.43 21.56 -11.20
CA VAL A 46 -39.65 21.44 -12.01
C VAL A 46 -40.46 22.74 -12.03
N SER A 47 -40.54 23.47 -10.91
CA SER A 47 -41.32 24.70 -10.78
C SER A 47 -40.59 25.92 -11.37
N SER A 48 -39.28 25.84 -11.54
CA SER A 48 -38.43 26.93 -12.01
C SER A 48 -38.33 26.94 -13.53
N ALA A 49 -39.42 27.28 -14.21
CA ALA A 49 -39.42 27.60 -15.64
C ALA A 49 -38.75 28.96 -15.96
N THR A 50 -38.01 29.56 -15.03
CA THR A 50 -37.45 30.91 -15.15
C THR A 50 -35.93 30.89 -15.25
N ALA A 51 -35.39 31.65 -16.22
CA ALA A 51 -33.95 31.73 -16.49
C ALA A 51 -33.09 32.10 -15.26
N LYS A 52 -33.64 32.85 -14.30
CA LYS A 52 -32.94 33.32 -13.10
C LYS A 52 -32.47 32.18 -12.17
N ILE A 53 -33.26 31.13 -11.99
CA ILE A 53 -32.91 30.03 -11.08
C ILE A 53 -31.85 29.11 -11.72
N ARG A 54 -31.89 28.98 -13.05
CA ARG A 54 -30.85 28.26 -13.81
C ARG A 54 -29.46 28.88 -13.63
N HIS A 55 -29.36 30.22 -13.65
CA HIS A 55 -28.09 30.90 -13.41
C HIS A 55 -27.51 30.62 -12.01
N LEU A 56 -28.35 30.54 -10.97
CA LEU A 56 -27.87 30.21 -9.62
C LEU A 56 -27.39 28.76 -9.52
N ALA A 57 -28.05 27.83 -10.21
CA ALA A 57 -27.61 26.44 -10.30
C ALA A 57 -26.26 26.32 -11.02
N ASP A 58 -26.07 27.04 -12.12
CA ASP A 58 -24.82 27.06 -12.87
C ASP A 58 -23.66 27.64 -12.03
N VAL A 59 -23.90 28.73 -11.29
CA VAL A 59 -22.90 29.34 -10.40
C VAL A 59 -22.52 28.40 -9.24
N ALA A 60 -23.50 27.73 -8.64
CA ALA A 60 -23.24 26.74 -7.60
C ALA A 60 -22.44 25.55 -8.12
N LEU A 61 -22.74 25.09 -9.36
CA LEU A 61 -22.00 24.03 -10.01
C LEU A 61 -20.55 24.43 -10.27
N ILE A 62 -20.29 25.66 -10.73
CA ILE A 62 -18.92 26.19 -10.91
C ILE A 62 -18.17 26.17 -9.57
N TRP A 63 -18.80 26.65 -8.50
CA TRP A 63 -18.19 26.65 -7.16
C TRP A 63 -17.90 25.26 -6.62
N LEU A 64 -18.68 24.24 -6.98
CA LEU A 64 -18.46 22.85 -6.57
C LEU A 64 -17.41 22.16 -7.46
N MET A 65 -17.45 22.41 -8.77
CA MET A 65 -16.52 21.85 -9.76
C MET A 65 -15.12 22.45 -9.65
N ALA A 66 -14.99 23.76 -9.41
CA ALA A 66 -13.70 24.45 -9.34
C ALA A 66 -12.70 23.81 -8.35
N PRO A 67 -13.05 23.59 -7.06
CA PRO A 67 -12.13 22.93 -6.13
C PRO A 67 -11.88 21.47 -6.51
N LEU A 68 -12.88 20.76 -7.04
CA LEU A 68 -12.72 19.37 -7.49
C LEU A 68 -11.73 19.26 -8.64
N LEU A 69 -11.82 20.15 -9.63
CA LEU A 69 -10.91 20.21 -10.79
C LEU A 69 -9.49 20.59 -10.36
N LEU A 70 -9.33 21.54 -9.45
CA LEU A 70 -8.03 21.87 -8.88
C LEU A 70 -7.41 20.66 -8.17
N MET A 71 -8.22 19.93 -7.40
CA MET A 71 -7.72 18.76 -6.68
C MET A 71 -7.38 17.60 -7.62
N ALA A 72 -8.18 17.40 -8.67
CA ALA A 72 -7.87 16.45 -9.75
C ALA A 72 -6.57 16.81 -10.46
N LEU A 73 -6.33 18.10 -10.74
CA LEU A 73 -5.10 18.59 -11.36
C LEU A 73 -3.89 18.33 -10.46
N ILE A 74 -3.98 18.61 -9.17
CA ILE A 74 -2.91 18.34 -8.20
C ILE A 74 -2.58 16.84 -8.17
N VAL A 75 -3.60 15.98 -8.11
CA VAL A 75 -3.42 14.52 -8.11
C VAL A 75 -2.75 14.05 -9.41
N ALA A 76 -3.15 14.60 -10.56
CA ALA A 76 -2.55 14.29 -11.85
C ALA A 76 -1.06 14.69 -11.90
N ILE A 77 -0.71 15.90 -11.43
CA ILE A 77 0.66 16.39 -11.38
C ILE A 77 1.51 15.50 -10.45
N VAL A 78 1.04 15.23 -9.23
CA VAL A 78 1.74 14.37 -8.27
C VAL A 78 1.91 12.95 -8.82
N GLY A 79 0.89 12.42 -9.50
CA GLY A 79 0.96 11.15 -10.22
C GLY A 79 2.07 11.15 -11.29
N GLY A 80 2.08 12.17 -12.15
CA GLY A 80 3.10 12.34 -13.20
C GLY A 80 4.52 12.45 -12.63
N ILE A 81 4.71 13.22 -11.56
CA ILE A 81 5.99 13.35 -10.87
C ILE A 81 6.46 11.99 -10.35
N LYS A 82 5.59 11.20 -9.71
CA LYS A 82 5.94 9.86 -9.21
C LYS A 82 6.41 8.93 -10.32
N ILE A 83 5.68 8.90 -11.44
CA ILE A 83 6.04 8.08 -12.60
C ILE A 83 7.39 8.52 -13.17
N TYR A 84 7.59 9.83 -13.34
CA TYR A 84 8.86 10.40 -13.80
C TYR A 84 10.02 10.03 -12.86
N LEU A 85 9.81 10.15 -11.54
CA LEU A 85 10.82 9.84 -10.54
C LEU A 85 11.16 8.36 -10.54
N MET A 86 10.16 7.48 -10.62
CA MET A 86 10.39 6.03 -10.76
C MET A 86 11.15 5.70 -12.04
N ALA A 87 10.78 6.29 -13.18
CA ALA A 87 11.50 6.09 -14.43
C ALA A 87 12.95 6.58 -14.34
N ARG A 88 13.20 7.70 -13.64
CA ARG A 88 14.55 8.23 -13.41
C ARG A 88 15.36 7.33 -12.48
N VAL A 89 14.78 6.88 -11.38
CA VAL A 89 15.43 5.97 -10.42
C VAL A 89 15.75 4.65 -11.12
N LEU A 90 14.83 4.06 -11.86
CA LEU A 90 15.06 2.80 -12.57
C LEU A 90 16.22 2.88 -13.56
N LYS A 91 16.38 4.01 -14.26
CA LYS A 91 17.55 4.27 -15.12
C LYS A 91 18.86 4.40 -14.34
N THR A 92 18.80 4.79 -13.07
CA THR A 92 19.99 5.00 -12.22
C THR A 92 20.37 3.75 -11.42
N ILE A 93 19.43 2.84 -11.15
CA ILE A 93 19.63 1.55 -10.48
C ILE A 93 20.79 0.74 -11.07
N PRO A 94 20.95 0.52 -12.40
CA PRO A 94 22.03 -0.31 -12.92
C PRO A 94 23.42 0.18 -12.50
N LEU A 95 23.61 1.49 -12.31
CA LEU A 95 24.88 2.06 -11.86
C LEU A 95 25.20 1.70 -10.39
N TYR A 96 24.17 1.64 -9.53
CA TYR A 96 24.34 1.28 -8.12
C TYR A 96 24.34 -0.23 -7.89
N THR A 97 23.54 -0.97 -8.65
CA THR A 97 23.51 -2.44 -8.61
C THR A 97 24.83 -3.03 -9.10
N ALA A 98 25.45 -2.47 -10.15
CA ALA A 98 26.76 -2.91 -10.62
C ALA A 98 27.85 -2.78 -9.53
N LYS A 99 27.86 -1.67 -8.77
CA LYS A 99 28.79 -1.47 -7.65
C LYS A 99 28.54 -2.46 -6.50
N GLY A 100 27.28 -2.75 -6.19
CA GLY A 100 26.93 -3.75 -5.19
C GLY A 100 27.39 -5.16 -5.60
N GLN A 101 27.13 -5.55 -6.85
CA GLN A 101 27.56 -6.85 -7.39
C GLN A 101 29.09 -7.00 -7.40
N GLU A 102 29.83 -5.94 -7.70
CA GLU A 102 31.29 -5.94 -7.65
C GLU A 102 31.82 -6.15 -6.22
N LEU A 103 31.22 -5.52 -5.21
CA LEU A 103 31.60 -5.71 -3.81
C LEU A 103 31.36 -7.15 -3.34
N PHE A 104 30.20 -7.71 -3.68
CA PHE A 104 29.87 -9.11 -3.35
C PHE A 104 30.80 -10.10 -4.09
N SER A 105 31.15 -9.83 -5.34
CA SER A 105 32.13 -10.62 -6.11
C SER A 105 33.50 -10.63 -5.43
N ARG A 106 34.01 -9.47 -5.02
CA ARG A 106 35.31 -9.35 -4.34
C ARG A 106 35.33 -10.09 -3.00
N LEU A 107 34.25 -10.00 -2.22
CA LEU A 107 34.09 -10.76 -0.97
C LEU A 107 34.05 -12.26 -1.22
N ALA A 108 33.29 -12.72 -2.21
CA ALA A 108 33.20 -14.14 -2.57
C ALA A 108 34.57 -14.69 -3.00
N HIS A 109 35.33 -13.93 -3.80
CA HIS A 109 36.70 -14.30 -4.18
C HIS A 109 37.66 -14.29 -2.99
N GLY A 110 37.54 -13.34 -2.07
CA GLY A 110 38.34 -13.30 -0.84
C GLY A 110 38.10 -14.52 0.06
N VAL A 111 36.83 -14.87 0.28
CA VAL A 111 36.44 -16.05 1.07
C VAL A 111 36.92 -17.33 0.40
N ARG A 112 36.77 -17.45 -0.93
CA ARG A 112 37.20 -18.63 -1.67
C ARG A 112 38.72 -18.79 -1.69
N SER A 113 39.46 -17.70 -1.86
CA SER A 113 40.93 -17.69 -1.77
C SER A 113 41.43 -18.05 -0.38
N ALA A 114 40.76 -17.56 0.68
CA ALA A 114 41.06 -17.95 2.05
C ALA A 114 40.77 -19.43 2.31
N ALA A 115 39.63 -19.93 1.81
CA ALA A 115 39.28 -21.34 1.89
C ALA A 115 40.30 -22.21 1.15
N ASP A 116 40.64 -21.90 -0.10
CA ASP A 116 41.62 -22.66 -0.89
C ASP A 116 42.99 -22.69 -0.19
N ARG A 117 43.46 -21.55 0.35
CA ARG A 117 44.71 -21.49 1.13
C ARG A 117 44.67 -22.33 2.41
N ALA A 118 43.53 -22.42 3.07
CA ALA A 118 43.36 -23.24 4.27
C ALA A 118 43.42 -24.74 3.97
N VAL A 119 43.07 -25.19 2.75
CA VAL A 119 43.11 -26.62 2.39
C VAL A 119 44.49 -27.06 1.86
N VAL A 120 45.32 -26.16 1.34
CA VAL A 120 46.70 -26.45 0.89
C VAL A 120 47.54 -27.27 1.91
N PRO A 121 47.59 -26.92 3.22
CA PRO A 121 48.40 -27.68 4.18
C PRO A 121 47.88 -29.11 4.36
N ILE A 122 46.56 -29.33 4.35
CA ILE A 122 45.96 -30.65 4.50
C ILE A 122 46.27 -31.52 3.28
N PHE A 123 46.18 -30.97 2.07
CA PHE A 123 46.53 -31.69 0.83
C PHE A 123 48.01 -32.06 0.78
N LYS A 124 48.92 -31.18 1.22
CA LYS A 124 50.36 -31.49 1.27
C LYS A 124 50.67 -32.66 2.19
N ILE A 125 50.03 -32.72 3.36
CA ILE A 125 50.21 -33.83 4.31
C ILE A 125 49.74 -35.16 3.70
N HIS A 126 48.59 -35.17 3.03
CA HIS A 126 48.06 -36.35 2.35
C HIS A 126 48.94 -36.79 1.17
N GLN A 127 49.49 -35.86 0.40
CA GLN A 127 50.38 -36.17 -0.72
C GLN A 127 51.71 -36.77 -0.24
N VAL A 128 52.28 -36.26 0.85
CA VAL A 128 53.51 -36.81 1.45
C VAL A 128 53.26 -38.20 2.05
N LEU A 129 52.16 -38.39 2.76
CA LEU A 129 51.75 -39.70 3.29
C LEU A 129 51.47 -40.71 2.17
N ALA A 130 50.80 -40.29 1.10
CA ALA A 130 50.53 -41.12 -0.07
C ALA A 130 51.82 -41.51 -0.80
N ALA A 131 52.77 -40.57 -0.94
CA ALA A 131 54.09 -40.86 -1.53
C ALA A 131 54.89 -41.84 -0.68
N LEU A 132 54.87 -41.70 0.65
CA LEU A 132 55.54 -42.63 1.58
C LEU A 132 54.88 -44.02 1.57
N GLN A 133 53.55 -44.10 1.49
CA GLN A 133 52.84 -45.38 1.36
C GLN A 133 53.08 -46.05 0.01
N ALA A 134 53.16 -45.28 -1.08
CA ALA A 134 53.50 -45.80 -2.40
C ALA A 134 54.94 -46.34 -2.45
N LEU A 135 55.88 -45.69 -1.75
CA LEU A 135 57.27 -46.15 -1.64
C LEU A 135 57.40 -47.41 -0.78
N LYS A 136 56.59 -47.56 0.28
CA LYS A 136 56.60 -48.73 1.16
C LYS A 136 55.91 -49.97 0.52
N ARG A 137 55.12 -49.77 -0.52
CA ARG A 137 54.38 -50.84 -1.22
C ARG A 137 55.14 -51.38 -2.45
N LYS A 138 56.38 -50.94 -2.63
CA LYS A 138 57.34 -51.44 -3.62
C LYS A 138 58.49 -52.13 -2.91
#